data_AF-A0A356NGY8-F1
#
_entry.id   AF-A0A356NGY8-F1
#
_cell.length_a   1.000
_cell.length_b   1.000
_cell.length_c   1.000
_cell.angle_alpha   90.00
_cell.angle_beta   90.00
_cell.angle_gamma   90.00
#
_symmetry.space_group_name_H-M   'P 1'
#
loop_
_entity.id
_entity.type
_entity.pdbx_description
1 polymer ?
#
loop_
_entity_poly.entity_id
_entity_poly.type
_entity_poly.pdbx_seq_one_letter_code
_entity_poly.pdbx_strand_id
1 'polypeptide(L)' 'MSHAFAKIIRVWEIFQEFVQFLKQEKKWWLWPLVIILLLLGALIVFSSSSALAPFMYPFM' A
#
# COMPACT_ATOMS: atom_id res chain seq x y z
N MET A 1 -43.79 -1.32 -18.27
CA MET A 1 -42.57 -2.06 -18.64
C MET A 1 -41.28 -1.20 -18.70
N SER A 2 -41.31 0.12 -18.44
CA SER A 2 -40.16 1.03 -18.64
C SER A 2 -39.24 1.25 -17.42
N HIS A 3 -39.75 1.10 -16.18
CA HIS A 3 -39.02 1.48 -14.96
C HIS A 3 -37.80 0.58 -14.61
N ALA A 4 -37.75 -0.65 -15.11
CA ALA A 4 -36.68 -1.59 -14.76
C ALA A 4 -35.35 -1.28 -15.49
N PHE A 5 -35.41 -0.79 -16.73
CA PHE A 5 -34.23 -0.46 -17.52
C PHE A 5 -33.46 0.74 -16.95
N ALA A 6 -34.18 1.77 -16.50
CA ALA A 6 -33.58 2.93 -15.86
C ALA A 6 -32.84 2.59 -14.56
N LYS A 7 -33.29 1.56 -13.83
CA LYS A 7 -32.65 1.12 -12.59
C LYS A 7 -31.29 0.47 -12.83
N ILE A 8 -31.17 -0.33 -13.89
CA ILE A 8 -29.92 -0.99 -14.27
C ILE A 8 -28.85 0.03 -14.71
N ILE A 9 -29.25 1.04 -15.47
CA ILE A 9 -28.34 2.11 -15.92
C ILE A 9 -27.76 2.87 -14.72
N ARG A 10 -28.60 3.22 -13.73
CA ARG A 10 -28.14 3.88 -12.49
C ARG A 10 -27.12 3.05 -11.70
N VAL A 11 -27.30 1.74 -11.60
CA VAL A 11 -26.35 0.87 -10.86
C VAL A 11 -24.99 0.87 -11.57
N TRP A 12 -24.98 0.94 -12.89
CA TRP A 12 -23.76 1.01 -13.69
C TRP A 12 -23.00 2.32 -13.49
N GLU A 13 -23.70 3.46 -13.42
CA GLU A 13 -23.09 4.76 -13.15
C GLU A 13 -22.40 4.80 -11.77
N ILE A 14 -23.06 4.27 -10.73
CA ILE A 14 -22.47 4.18 -9.38
C ILE A 14 -21.18 3.34 -9.40
N PHE A 15 -21.17 2.24 -10.16
CA PHE A 15 -19.98 1.40 -10.31
C PHE A 15 -18.84 2.15 -11.00
N GLN A 16 -19.12 2.93 -12.04
CA GLN A 16 -18.12 3.72 -12.73
C GLN A 16 -17.54 4.83 -11.84
N GLU A 17 -18.39 5.57 -11.12
CA GLU A 17 -17.96 6.59 -10.15
C GLU A 17 -17.06 5.98 -9.07
N PHE A 18 -17.42 4.81 -8.54
CA PHE A 18 -16.62 4.11 -7.54
C PHE A 18 -15.24 3.69 -8.07
N VAL A 19 -15.17 3.14 -9.29
CA VAL A 19 -13.89 2.78 -9.94
C VAL A 19 -13.05 4.02 -10.23
N GLN A 20 -13.68 5.12 -10.61
CA GLN A 20 -13.01 6.40 -10.84
C GLN A 20 -12.44 6.97 -9.53
N PHE A 21 -13.17 6.86 -8.43
CA PHE A 21 -12.72 7.22 -7.08
C PHE A 21 -11.53 6.36 -6.61
N LEU A 22 -11.60 5.03 -6.80
CA LEU A 22 -10.49 4.11 -6.49
C LEU A 22 -9.21 4.42 -7.29
N LYS A 23 -9.36 4.93 -8.51
CA LYS A 23 -8.24 5.37 -9.35
C LYS A 23 -7.68 6.72 -8.92
N GLN A 24 -8.53 7.55 -8.30
CA GLN A 24 -8.18 8.87 -7.76
C GLN A 24 -7.41 8.80 -6.45
N GLU A 25 -7.66 7.76 -5.63
CA GLU A 25 -6.89 7.43 -4.43
C GLU A 25 -5.45 7.08 -4.82
N LYS A 26 -4.64 8.13 -5.02
CA LYS A 26 -3.22 8.04 -5.33
C LYS A 26 -2.54 7.31 -4.17
N LYS A 27 -2.28 6.01 -4.36
CA LYS A 27 -1.41 5.15 -3.54
C LYS A 27 0.05 5.67 -3.40
N TRP A 28 0.31 6.92 -3.74
CA TRP A 28 1.55 7.64 -3.50
C TRP A 28 1.91 7.72 -2.01
N TRP A 29 0.94 7.57 -1.11
CA TRP A 29 1.17 7.46 0.33
C TRP A 29 1.82 6.13 0.77
N LEU A 30 1.66 5.04 0.01
CA LEU A 30 2.30 3.77 0.33
C LEU A 30 3.78 3.75 -0.06
N TRP A 31 4.15 4.56 -1.05
CA TRP A 31 5.52 4.67 -1.55
C TRP A 31 6.55 5.02 -0.46
N PRO A 32 6.35 6.05 0.41
CA PRO A 32 7.28 6.36 1.49
C PRO A 32 7.40 5.22 2.52
N LEU A 33 6.31 4.53 2.84
CA LEU A 33 6.34 3.38 3.75
C LEU A 33 7.19 2.23 3.17
N VAL A 34 7.01 1.91 1.88
CA VAL A 34 7.76 0.86 1.19
C VAL A 34 9.25 1.22 1.10
N ILE A 35 9.59 2.48 0.84
CA ILE A 35 10.99 2.94 0.84
C ILE A 35 11.65 2.73 2.20
N ILE A 36 10.97 3.11 3.29
CA ILE A 36 11.51 2.96 4.66
C ILE A 36 11.71 1.48 4.98
N LEU A 37 10.75 0.62 4.63
CA LEU A 37 10.88 -0.83 4.82
C LEU A 37 12.05 -1.42 4.04
N LEU A 38 12.27 -0.99 2.79
CA LEU A 38 13.43 -1.42 1.99
C LEU A 38 14.75 -0.91 2.58
N LEU A 39 14.81 0.33 3.05
CA LEU A 39 15.99 0.89 3.72
C LEU A 39 16.31 0.13 5.02
N LEU A 40 15.32 -0.15 5.84
CA LEU A 40 15.48 -0.93 7.07
C LEU A 40 15.90 -2.36 6.76
N GLY A 41 15.26 -3.01 5.79
CA GLY A 41 15.63 -4.37 5.35
C GLY A 41 17.06 -4.42 4.81
N ALA A 42 17.44 -3.45 3.97
CA ALA A 42 18.81 -3.31 3.47
C ALA A 42 19.79 -3.09 4.63
N LEU A 43 19.49 -2.17 5.55
CA LEU A 43 20.33 -1.90 6.72
C LEU A 43 20.52 -3.15 7.57
N ILE A 44 19.47 -3.94 7.79
CA ILE A 44 19.55 -5.23 8.50
C ILE A 44 20.45 -6.20 7.73
N VAL A 45 20.26 -6.40 6.42
CA VAL A 45 21.09 -7.32 5.63
C VAL A 45 22.56 -6.90 5.62
N PHE A 46 22.85 -5.62 5.42
CA PHE A 46 24.21 -5.07 5.47
C PHE A 46 24.80 -5.14 6.89
N SER A 47 23.98 -4.96 7.93
CA SER A 47 24.41 -5.04 9.32
C SER A 47 24.61 -6.48 9.84
N SER A 48 23.84 -7.43 9.30
CA SER A 48 23.92 -8.87 9.60
C SER A 48 25.25 -9.47 9.19
N SER A 49 26.02 -8.80 8.33
CA SER A 49 27.40 -9.16 7.98
C SER A 49 28.43 -8.93 9.12
N SER A 50 27.98 -8.77 10.37
CA SER A 50 28.79 -8.69 11.62
C SER A 50 29.08 -7.28 12.15
N ALA A 51 28.21 -6.29 11.94
CA ALA A 51 28.40 -4.96 12.52
C ALA A 51 27.68 -4.76 13.87
N LEU A 52 26.51 -5.38 14.09
CA LEU A 52 25.71 -5.18 15.31
C LEU A 52 25.80 -6.32 16.34
N ALA A 53 26.36 -7.48 15.99
CA ALA A 53 26.54 -8.60 16.91
C ALA A 53 27.30 -8.23 18.21
N PRO A 54 28.38 -7.41 18.18
CA PRO A 54 29.09 -7.03 19.40
C PRO A 54 28.37 -5.98 20.26
N PHE A 55 27.37 -5.28 19.71
CA PHE A 55 26.63 -4.21 20.43
C PHE A 55 25.35 -4.72 21.11
N MET A 56 24.83 -5.87 20.70
CA MET A 56 23.73 -6.56 21.39
C MET A 56 24.21 -7.48 22.51
N TYR A 57 25.42 -8.03 22.38
CA TYR A 57 26.06 -8.88 23.39
C TYR A 57 26.21 -8.26 24.79
N PRO A 58 26.38 -6.94 24.97
CA PRO A 58 26.46 -6.31 26.29
C PRO A 58 25.11 -6.24 27.03
N PHE A 59 23.99 -6.45 26.35
CA PHE A 59 22.64 -6.34 26.91
C PHE A 59 21.92 -7.69 27.06
N MET A 60 22.56 -8.79 26.66
CA MET A 60 22.06 -10.17 26.87
C MET A 60 22.72 -10.83 28.09
#